data_AF-A0A2H6NE34-F1
#
_entry.id   AF-A0A2H6NE34-F1
#
_cell.length_a   1.000
_cell.length_b   1.000
_cell.length_c   1.000
_cell.angle_alpha   90.00
_cell.angle_beta   90.00
_cell.angle_gamma   90.00
#
_symmetry.space_group_name_H-M   'P 1'
#
loop_
_entity.id
_entity.type
_entity.pdbx_description
1 polymer ?
#
loop_
_entity_poly.entity_id
_entity_poly.type
_entity_poly.pdbx_seq_one_letter_code
_entity_poly.pdbx_strand_id
1 'polypeptide(L)'
;HILNTIFTPIPGRVQIVSRIQANTQKEVVDALNEAIDNREEGIVIKNPMSIYKPDKRGEGWLKIKPEYVSGLMDELDLLIIGGYWGKGLRGGMISHFLCAVAETPLPGEKPSKFHSICRVGSGCTMKELYDLGLKLAIHWKKYDRKVPPCNILCGVEKPQVYIDPCHSVIVQIKAAEIVSSDMYKTECTLRFPRIERLREDKEWYECMTLDLLEQLRSKAAGKLATKHLDIVEDEPQEKKRKTLAKIKKTIGLMDHFKAPDLSKIHKVSNIFEDVEFCIMTGTQNYSKYALESKIAEYGGSIVQNPGPDTYCVVAGTENVRVKNVISSNNYDVVKAEWLLQCFQAGKFVPWQPAFMIHMSPETKQHFACEYDTYGDSFTADTDPLELKAVFSRINTSEEISQDVIADIEARYSWESSLSMFRQQTIYLSLSDEMSNSGDRINQSRCSTVELILRFHGAKVASQLEEGVSHVISGDHSDLKKIKAIRKTFQKKFKIVSEQWIKDSVKAGELQNENLYIM
;
A
#
# COMPACT_ATOMS: atom_id res chain seq x y z
N HIS A 1 27.76 34.08 -23.20
CA HIS A 1 28.47 35.31 -23.59
C HIS A 1 27.58 36.55 -23.67
N ILE A 2 26.34 36.45 -24.18
CA ILE A 2 25.42 37.59 -24.38
C ILE A 2 25.22 38.45 -23.11
N LEU A 3 25.03 37.86 -21.92
CA LEU A 3 24.73 38.64 -20.71
C LEU A 3 25.79 39.71 -20.36
N ASN A 4 27.07 39.43 -20.63
CA ASN A 4 28.18 40.33 -20.29
C ASN A 4 28.25 41.56 -21.20
N THR A 5 27.52 41.57 -22.32
CA THR A 5 27.51 42.68 -23.29
C THR A 5 26.27 43.55 -23.18
N ILE A 6 25.27 43.15 -22.39
CA ILE A 6 23.98 43.87 -22.30
C ILE A 6 24.08 45.11 -21.40
N PHE A 7 24.84 45.03 -20.30
CA PHE A 7 24.94 46.12 -19.33
C PHE A 7 26.28 46.12 -18.61
N THR A 8 26.66 47.28 -18.08
CA THR A 8 27.81 47.43 -17.17
C THR A 8 27.33 47.24 -15.72
N PRO A 9 27.90 46.29 -14.95
CA PRO A 9 27.50 46.07 -13.56
C PRO A 9 27.67 47.31 -12.68
N ILE A 10 26.67 47.59 -11.84
CA ILE A 10 26.69 48.66 -10.83
C ILE A 10 26.54 47.98 -9.45
N PRO A 11 27.60 47.95 -8.62
CA PRO A 11 27.56 47.34 -7.29
C PRO A 11 26.40 47.86 -6.43
N GLY A 12 25.69 46.94 -5.77
CA GLY A 12 24.52 47.27 -4.94
C GLY A 12 23.24 47.61 -5.72
N ARG A 13 23.25 47.55 -7.06
CA ARG A 13 22.05 47.77 -7.90
C ARG A 13 21.79 46.64 -8.89
N VAL A 14 22.72 46.41 -9.82
CA VAL A 14 22.60 45.38 -10.84
C VAL A 14 23.96 44.75 -11.10
N GLN A 15 24.07 43.45 -10.89
CA GLN A 15 25.35 42.74 -10.96
C GLN A 15 25.18 41.45 -11.76
N ILE A 16 26.29 40.99 -12.33
CA ILE A 16 26.38 39.66 -12.93
C ILE A 16 26.87 38.73 -11.83
N VAL A 17 26.12 37.65 -11.59
CA VAL A 17 26.51 36.62 -10.61
C VAL A 17 27.82 35.97 -11.07
N SER A 18 28.79 35.86 -10.16
CA SER A 18 30.07 35.20 -10.43
C SER A 18 29.83 33.74 -10.83
N ARG A 19 30.63 33.25 -11.78
CA ARG A 19 30.58 31.85 -12.24
C ARG A 19 31.99 31.33 -12.44
N ILE A 20 32.24 30.14 -11.92
CA ILE A 20 33.51 29.43 -12.04
C ILE A 20 33.24 28.18 -12.89
N GLN A 21 34.12 27.90 -13.85
CA GLN A 21 34.08 26.63 -14.58
C GLN A 21 34.73 25.56 -13.70
N ALA A 22 34.03 24.45 -13.47
CA ALA A 22 34.50 23.32 -12.69
C ALA A 22 34.21 22.04 -13.45
N ASN A 23 35.16 21.11 -13.39
CA ASN A 23 35.13 19.85 -14.13
C ASN A 23 35.25 18.64 -13.19
N THR A 24 35.54 18.86 -11.91
CA THR A 24 35.79 17.82 -10.91
C THR A 24 34.87 17.96 -9.69
N GLN A 25 34.65 16.86 -8.99
CA GLN A 25 33.91 16.86 -7.72
C GLN A 25 34.62 17.69 -6.65
N LYS A 26 35.96 17.69 -6.64
CA LYS A 26 36.76 18.45 -5.68
C LYS A 26 36.50 19.95 -5.77
N GLU A 27 36.50 20.51 -6.98
CA GLU A 27 36.20 21.93 -7.19
C GLU A 27 34.79 22.31 -6.70
N VAL A 28 33.82 21.39 -6.82
CA VAL A 28 32.46 21.60 -6.31
C VAL A 28 32.42 21.61 -4.77
N VAL A 29 33.18 20.71 -4.15
CA VAL A 29 33.30 20.65 -2.68
C VAL A 29 34.02 21.88 -2.15
N ASP A 30 35.12 22.28 -2.77
CA ASP A 30 35.88 23.48 -2.40
C ASP A 30 35.00 24.74 -2.52
N ALA A 31 34.23 24.87 -3.61
CA ALA A 31 33.27 25.98 -3.77
C ALA A 31 32.13 25.95 -2.74
N LEU A 32 31.69 24.77 -2.31
CA LEU A 32 30.69 24.65 -1.25
C LEU A 32 31.27 25.03 0.11
N ASN A 33 32.51 24.65 0.41
CA ASN A 33 33.22 25.05 1.63
C ASN A 33 33.45 26.57 1.66
N GLU A 34 33.85 27.17 0.53
CA GLU A 34 33.97 28.62 0.39
C GLU A 34 32.62 29.33 0.61
N ALA A 35 31.53 28.79 0.07
CA ALA A 35 30.18 29.31 0.31
C ALA A 35 29.78 29.23 1.79
N ILE A 36 30.18 28.15 2.50
CA ILE A 36 29.97 28.00 3.95
C ILE A 36 30.77 29.08 4.71
N ASP A 37 32.05 29.27 4.39
CA ASP A 37 32.92 30.27 5.01
C ASP A 37 32.40 31.70 4.81
N ASN A 38 31.89 31.97 3.60
CA ASN A 38 31.25 33.24 3.23
C ASN A 38 29.81 33.37 3.76
N ARG A 39 29.29 32.37 4.47
CA ARG A 39 27.95 32.34 5.08
C ARG A 39 26.81 32.45 4.06
N GLU A 40 27.04 31.94 2.86
CA GLU A 40 26.05 31.84 1.80
C GLU A 40 25.08 30.68 2.07
N GLU A 41 24.00 30.60 1.28
CA GLU A 41 23.01 29.51 1.42
C GLU A 41 23.49 28.19 0.79
N GLY A 42 24.41 28.27 -0.17
CA GLY A 42 24.92 27.15 -0.93
C GLY A 42 25.27 27.56 -2.36
N ILE A 43 25.52 26.57 -3.21
CA ILE A 43 25.98 26.77 -4.59
C ILE A 43 24.96 26.29 -5.62
N VAL A 44 25.05 26.82 -6.84
CA VAL A 44 24.26 26.38 -7.99
C VAL A 44 25.18 25.89 -9.09
N ILE A 45 25.02 24.64 -9.48
CA ILE A 45 25.75 24.00 -10.57
C ILE A 45 24.88 24.03 -11.81
N LYS A 46 25.42 24.55 -12.92
CA LYS A 46 24.69 24.65 -14.18
C LYS A 46 25.47 23.95 -15.29
N ASN A 47 24.79 23.10 -16.05
CA ASN A 47 25.32 22.55 -17.29
C ASN A 47 25.39 23.67 -18.34
N PRO A 48 26.58 24.00 -18.87
CA PRO A 48 26.74 25.03 -19.90
C PRO A 48 25.93 24.77 -21.18
N MET A 49 25.60 23.51 -21.46
CA MET A 49 24.83 23.09 -22.63
C MET A 49 23.32 23.04 -22.37
N SER A 50 22.87 23.32 -21.14
CA SER A 50 21.43 23.35 -20.82
C SER A 50 20.75 24.59 -21.40
N ILE A 51 19.52 24.40 -21.88
CA ILE A 51 18.65 25.50 -22.33
C ILE A 51 17.77 25.99 -21.18
N TYR A 52 17.32 27.23 -21.26
CA TYR A 52 16.36 27.76 -20.29
C TYR A 52 14.97 27.15 -20.53
N LYS A 53 14.46 26.43 -19.52
CA LYS A 53 13.13 25.83 -19.54
C LYS A 53 12.29 26.41 -18.40
N PRO A 54 11.27 27.23 -18.70
CA PRO A 54 10.39 27.77 -17.68
C PRO A 54 9.73 26.65 -16.87
N ASP A 55 9.67 26.82 -15.55
CA ASP A 55 8.96 25.94 -14.61
C ASP A 55 9.44 24.47 -14.58
N LYS A 56 10.67 24.20 -15.05
CA LYS A 56 11.28 22.87 -14.99
C LYS A 56 12.38 22.80 -13.93
N ARG A 57 12.33 21.75 -13.09
CA ARG A 57 13.31 21.48 -12.02
C ARG A 57 14.28 20.37 -12.44
N GLY A 58 15.58 20.60 -12.27
CA GLY A 58 16.62 19.56 -12.42
C GLY A 58 17.20 19.40 -13.84
N GLU A 59 16.69 20.10 -14.85
CA GLU A 59 17.14 19.97 -16.25
C GLU A 59 18.42 20.78 -16.54
N GLY A 60 19.51 20.42 -15.85
CA GLY A 60 20.83 21.01 -16.00
C GLY A 60 21.16 22.09 -14.97
N TRP A 61 20.23 22.47 -14.08
CA TRP A 61 20.49 23.38 -12.96
C TRP A 61 20.26 22.62 -11.65
N LEU A 62 21.32 22.47 -10.87
CA LEU A 62 21.33 21.76 -9.59
C LEU A 62 21.70 22.75 -8.48
N LYS A 63 21.06 22.62 -7.32
CA LYS A 63 21.40 23.39 -6.12
C LYS A 63 21.98 22.44 -5.08
N ILE A 64 23.13 22.80 -4.54
CA ILE A 64 23.73 22.08 -3.42
C ILE A 64 23.80 23.04 -2.25
N LYS A 65 23.27 22.59 -1.11
CA LYS A 65 23.29 23.34 0.13
C LYS A 65 23.87 22.48 1.23
N PRO A 66 24.47 23.07 2.27
CA PRO A 66 25.06 22.27 3.34
C PRO A 66 24.01 21.40 4.06
N GLU A 67 22.72 21.81 4.07
CA GLU A 67 21.65 21.03 4.70
C GLU A 67 21.36 19.69 4.01
N TYR A 68 21.80 19.51 2.76
CA TYR A 68 21.63 18.26 2.02
C TYR A 68 22.73 17.25 2.29
N VAL A 69 23.77 17.64 3.01
CA VAL A 69 24.91 16.79 3.30
C VAL A 69 24.87 16.36 4.76
N SER A 70 25.09 15.06 4.99
CA SER A 70 25.08 14.48 6.33
C SER A 70 26.30 14.96 7.12
N GLY A 71 26.11 15.27 8.40
CA GLY A 71 27.18 15.67 9.32
C GLY A 71 27.68 17.12 9.23
N LEU A 72 27.26 17.89 8.21
CA LEU A 72 27.69 19.28 8.04
C LEU A 72 26.96 20.32 8.89
N MET A 73 25.69 20.06 9.17
CA MET A 73 24.88 20.94 10.03
C MET A 73 25.02 20.51 11.47
N ASP A 74 25.09 21.49 12.37
CA ASP A 74 24.89 21.26 13.78
C ASP A 74 23.39 20.99 14.03
N GLU A 75 23.09 19.83 14.62
CA GLU A 75 21.73 19.36 14.90
C GLU A 75 21.30 19.80 16.29
N LEU A 76 20.01 20.09 16.46
CA LEU A 76 19.45 20.59 17.71
C LEU A 76 18.51 19.56 18.33
N ASP A 77 18.88 19.03 19.50
CA ASP A 77 18.01 18.17 20.29
C ASP A 77 17.03 19.02 21.12
N LEU A 78 15.79 19.15 20.64
CA LEU A 78 14.77 20.02 21.22
C LEU A 78 13.62 19.22 21.80
N LEU A 79 13.03 19.69 22.90
CA LEU A 79 11.90 19.02 23.54
C LEU A 79 10.56 19.48 22.95
N ILE A 80 9.66 18.55 22.63
CA ILE A 80 8.27 18.91 22.29
C ILE A 80 7.57 19.45 23.56
N ILE A 81 6.92 20.60 23.48
CA ILE A 81 6.16 21.18 24.59
C ILE A 81 4.71 21.48 24.23
N GLY A 82 4.37 21.47 22.94
CA GLY A 82 3.04 21.77 22.47
C GLY A 82 2.73 21.19 21.10
N GLY A 83 1.44 21.16 20.77
CA GLY A 83 0.92 20.59 19.54
C GLY A 83 -0.12 21.49 18.86
N TYR A 84 -0.20 21.35 17.53
CA TYR A 84 -1.22 21.94 16.68
C TYR A 84 -1.87 20.86 15.81
N TRP A 85 -3.20 20.87 15.76
CA TRP A 85 -3.98 19.97 14.91
C TRP A 85 -3.70 20.23 13.44
N GLY A 86 -3.47 19.14 12.70
CA GLY A 86 -3.32 19.20 11.25
C GLY A 86 -4.62 19.53 10.52
N LYS A 87 -4.45 19.87 9.25
CA LYS A 87 -5.53 20.15 8.30
C LYS A 87 -5.36 19.24 7.07
N GLY A 88 -6.42 19.02 6.31
CA GLY A 88 -6.40 18.19 5.10
C GLY A 88 -6.05 16.72 5.42
N LEU A 89 -5.08 16.16 4.70
CA LEU A 89 -4.61 14.77 4.86
C LEU A 89 -4.07 14.44 6.27
N ARG A 90 -3.67 15.46 7.05
CA ARG A 90 -3.24 15.30 8.45
C ARG A 90 -4.30 15.76 9.46
N GLY A 91 -5.55 15.87 9.03
CA GLY A 91 -6.69 16.20 9.89
C GLY A 91 -6.91 15.11 10.95
N GLY A 92 -7.28 15.52 12.16
CA GLY A 92 -7.54 14.59 13.27
C GLY A 92 -6.30 14.14 14.06
N MET A 93 -5.09 14.55 13.66
CA MET A 93 -3.85 14.30 14.39
C MET A 93 -3.06 15.60 14.63
N ILE A 94 -2.17 15.60 15.63
CA ILE A 94 -1.24 16.70 15.84
C ILE A 94 -0.12 16.56 14.81
N SER A 95 0.03 17.58 13.96
CA SER A 95 0.93 17.54 12.81
C SER A 95 2.08 18.54 12.89
N HIS A 96 1.95 19.53 13.76
CA HIS A 96 3.01 20.48 14.05
C HIS A 96 3.22 20.52 15.55
N PHE A 97 4.48 20.63 15.96
CA PHE A 97 4.90 20.68 17.35
C PHE A 97 5.55 22.02 17.64
N LEU A 98 5.25 22.55 18.82
CA LEU A 98 6.01 23.63 19.43
C LEU A 98 7.14 22.99 20.22
N CYS A 99 8.38 23.36 19.92
CA CYS A 99 9.57 22.85 20.58
C CYS A 99 10.19 23.91 21.50
N ALA A 100 10.96 23.44 22.48
CA ALA A 100 11.64 24.27 23.45
C ALA A 100 13.04 23.75 23.80
N VAL A 101 13.82 24.66 24.36
CA VAL A 101 15.08 24.39 25.07
C VAL A 101 14.87 24.49 26.58
N ALA A 102 15.68 23.79 27.36
CA ALA A 102 15.66 23.88 28.82
C ALA A 102 16.39 25.13 29.33
N GLU A 103 15.91 25.69 30.44
CA GLU A 103 16.72 26.55 31.29
C GLU A 103 17.80 25.68 31.97
N THR A 104 19.03 26.17 32.04
CA THR A 104 20.16 25.40 32.60
C THR A 104 19.90 25.07 34.07
N PRO A 105 19.75 23.78 34.43
CA PRO A 105 19.49 23.39 35.81
C PRO A 105 20.74 23.55 36.69
N LEU A 106 20.54 23.59 38.00
CA LEU A 106 21.64 23.45 38.95
C LEU A 106 22.28 22.04 38.81
N PRO A 107 23.59 21.90 39.13
CA PRO A 107 24.26 20.61 39.05
C PRO A 107 23.54 19.52 39.85
N GLY A 108 23.13 18.44 39.17
CA GLY A 108 22.42 17.31 39.79
C GLY A 108 20.89 17.41 39.78
N GLU A 109 20.32 18.51 39.31
CA GLU A 109 18.87 18.68 39.18
C GLU A 109 18.40 18.51 37.73
N LYS A 110 17.11 18.20 37.57
CA LYS A 110 16.44 18.16 36.27
C LYS A 110 15.92 19.55 35.90
N PRO A 111 15.90 19.93 34.61
CA PRO A 111 15.37 21.22 34.18
C PRO A 111 13.88 21.34 34.52
N SER A 112 13.51 22.48 35.11
CA SER A 112 12.14 22.75 35.55
C SER A 112 11.37 23.67 34.61
N LYS A 113 12.08 24.46 33.79
CA LYS A 113 11.53 25.46 32.90
C LYS A 113 12.05 25.29 31.48
N PHE A 114 11.15 25.48 30.52
CA PHE A 114 11.40 25.27 29.10
C PHE A 114 10.97 26.49 28.30
N HIS A 115 11.86 27.00 27.45
CA HIS A 115 11.66 28.20 26.65
C HIS A 115 11.36 27.81 25.21
N SER A 116 10.17 28.16 24.72
CA SER A 116 9.78 27.93 23.33
C SER A 116 10.77 28.55 22.34
N ILE A 117 11.11 27.83 21.27
CA ILE A 117 12.09 28.26 20.25
C ILE A 117 11.54 28.20 18.82
N CYS A 118 10.84 27.14 18.44
CA CYS A 118 10.37 26.99 17.06
C CYS A 118 9.13 26.11 16.96
N ARG A 119 8.39 26.30 15.88
CA ARG A 119 7.35 25.39 15.43
C ARG A 119 7.86 24.56 14.25
N VAL A 120 7.65 23.25 14.32
CA VAL A 120 8.08 22.32 13.27
C VAL A 120 6.95 21.35 12.91
N GLY A 121 6.78 21.03 11.63
CA GLY A 121 5.73 20.11 11.15
C GLY A 121 6.15 19.29 9.93
N SER A 122 7.45 19.25 9.63
CA SER A 122 8.03 18.55 8.49
C SER A 122 9.22 17.71 8.94
N GLY A 123 9.48 16.62 8.22
CA GLY A 123 10.64 15.75 8.45
C GLY A 123 10.30 14.36 9.01
N CYS A 124 9.17 14.23 9.72
CA CYS A 124 8.63 12.92 10.07
C CYS A 124 7.87 12.30 8.90
N THR A 125 8.04 11.00 8.72
CA THR A 125 7.13 10.17 7.91
C THR A 125 5.72 10.14 8.55
N MET A 126 4.70 9.82 7.76
CA MET A 126 3.33 9.70 8.30
C MET A 126 3.23 8.64 9.40
N LYS A 127 3.94 7.51 9.26
CA LYS A 127 4.01 6.47 10.28
C LYS A 127 4.63 6.96 11.59
N GLU A 128 5.81 7.60 11.53
CA GLU A 128 6.45 8.15 12.73
C GLU A 128 5.58 9.21 13.41
N LEU A 129 4.92 10.06 12.62
CA LEU A 129 4.02 11.08 13.14
C LEU A 129 2.79 10.45 13.82
N TYR A 130 2.25 9.37 13.26
CA TYR A 130 1.13 8.62 13.82
C TYR A 130 1.54 7.88 15.11
N ASP A 131 2.65 7.16 15.09
CA ASP A 131 3.20 6.44 16.26
C ASP A 131 3.49 7.42 17.41
N LEU A 132 4.11 8.57 17.11
CA LEU A 132 4.34 9.65 18.08
C LEU A 132 3.01 10.24 18.56
N GLY A 133 2.06 10.45 17.67
CA GLY A 133 0.72 10.93 17.98
C GLY A 133 0.01 10.04 19.00
N LEU A 134 0.03 8.72 18.79
CA LEU A 134 -0.54 7.72 19.70
C LEU A 134 0.17 7.73 21.07
N LYS A 135 1.51 7.78 21.06
CA LYS A 135 2.32 7.82 22.28
C LYS A 135 2.01 9.05 23.14
N LEU A 136 1.86 10.22 22.52
CA LEU A 136 1.62 11.47 23.23
C LEU A 136 0.12 11.74 23.49
N ALA A 137 -0.79 11.02 22.84
CA ALA A 137 -2.25 11.25 22.86
C ALA A 137 -2.80 11.43 24.28
N ILE A 138 -2.40 10.54 25.21
CA ILE A 138 -2.90 10.50 26.59
C ILE A 138 -2.35 11.63 27.48
N HIS A 139 -1.29 12.31 27.04
CA HIS A 139 -0.59 13.32 27.82
C HIS A 139 -0.92 14.76 27.41
N TRP A 140 -1.63 14.96 26.29
CA TRP A 140 -2.01 16.28 25.83
C TRP A 140 -3.04 16.93 26.75
N LYS A 141 -2.74 18.18 27.14
CA LYS A 141 -3.62 19.05 27.92
C LYS A 141 -3.96 20.28 27.11
N LYS A 142 -5.19 20.78 27.22
CA LYS A 142 -5.61 22.01 26.52
C LYS A 142 -4.79 23.19 27.04
N TYR A 143 -4.20 23.98 26.14
CA TYR A 143 -3.46 25.18 26.54
C TYR A 143 -4.43 26.33 26.81
N ASP A 144 -4.49 26.80 28.06
CA ASP A 144 -5.24 28.00 28.42
C ASP A 144 -4.30 29.21 28.47
N ARG A 145 -4.64 30.26 27.71
CA ARG A 145 -3.85 31.50 27.67
C ARG A 145 -3.92 32.29 28.97
N LYS A 146 -4.99 32.14 29.76
CA LYS A 146 -5.19 32.85 31.03
C LYS A 146 -4.43 32.18 32.18
N VAL A 147 -4.22 30.86 32.08
CA VAL A 147 -3.54 30.05 33.10
C VAL A 147 -2.48 29.20 32.41
N PRO A 148 -1.38 29.82 31.95
CA PRO A 148 -0.32 29.07 31.29
C PRO A 148 0.41 28.15 32.27
N PRO A 149 0.88 26.97 31.82
CA PRO A 149 1.67 26.06 32.65
C PRO A 149 2.98 26.72 33.12
N CYS A 150 3.35 26.54 34.39
CA CYS A 150 4.49 27.22 35.00
C CYS A 150 5.87 26.76 34.49
N ASN A 151 5.94 25.53 33.96
CA ASN A 151 7.14 24.89 33.42
C ASN A 151 7.39 25.22 31.94
N ILE A 152 6.45 25.84 31.24
CA ILE A 152 6.56 26.12 29.80
C ILE A 152 6.36 27.61 29.54
N LEU A 153 7.45 28.27 29.14
CA LEU A 153 7.46 29.69 28.83
C LEU A 153 7.34 29.90 27.31
N CYS A 154 6.16 30.34 26.89
CA CYS A 154 5.87 30.65 25.48
C CYS A 154 6.00 32.14 25.18
N GLY A 155 6.49 32.49 23.99
CA GLY A 155 6.47 33.85 23.42
C GLY A 155 5.07 34.27 22.95
N VAL A 156 4.97 34.98 21.83
CA VAL A 156 3.68 35.31 21.18
C VAL A 156 2.99 34.04 20.65
N GLU A 157 3.76 33.12 20.06
CA GLU A 157 3.24 31.85 19.55
C GLU A 157 2.82 30.95 20.71
N LYS A 158 1.55 30.53 20.70
CA LYS A 158 0.95 29.65 21.72
C LYS A 158 0.42 28.38 21.08
N PRO A 159 0.66 27.20 21.67
CA PRO A 159 0.15 25.96 21.13
C PRO A 159 -1.35 25.80 21.41
N GLN A 160 -2.01 24.86 20.73
CA GLN A 160 -3.41 24.53 21.00
C GLN A 160 -3.52 23.57 22.19
N VAL A 161 -2.57 22.65 22.30
CA VAL A 161 -2.40 21.71 23.40
C VAL A 161 -0.95 21.73 23.86
N TYR A 162 -0.71 21.45 25.13
CA TYR A 162 0.63 21.32 25.70
C TYR A 162 0.79 19.96 26.38
N ILE A 163 2.04 19.59 26.59
CA ILE A 163 2.41 18.36 27.28
C ILE A 163 3.39 18.70 28.40
N ASP A 164 3.24 18.07 29.56
CA ASP A 164 4.24 18.23 30.62
C ASP A 164 5.59 17.65 30.15
N PRO A 165 6.72 18.37 30.33
CA PRO A 165 8.02 17.96 29.82
C PRO A 165 8.42 16.51 30.16
N CYS A 166 8.07 16.03 31.35
CA CYS A 166 8.39 14.68 31.81
C CYS A 166 7.71 13.54 31.03
N HIS A 167 6.64 13.83 30.28
CA HIS A 167 5.95 12.86 29.42
C HIS A 167 6.24 13.10 27.94
N SER A 168 7.13 14.04 27.63
CA SER A 168 7.41 14.44 26.26
C SER A 168 8.60 13.70 25.66
N VAL A 169 8.86 13.97 24.38
CA VAL A 169 9.90 13.34 23.57
C VAL A 169 10.82 14.40 22.99
N ILE A 170 12.12 14.11 22.96
CA ILE A 170 13.12 14.94 22.28
C ILE A 170 13.08 14.64 20.78
N VAL A 171 13.13 15.69 19.98
CA VAL A 171 13.26 15.63 18.54
C VAL A 171 14.57 16.27 18.10
N GLN A 172 15.29 15.57 17.24
CA GLN A 172 16.49 16.08 16.61
C GLN A 172 16.08 16.93 15.41
N ILE A 173 16.38 18.22 15.46
CA ILE A 173 15.98 19.20 14.46
C ILE A 173 17.18 19.66 13.66
N LYS A 174 17.05 19.60 12.35
CA LYS A 174 17.97 20.22 11.39
C LYS A 174 17.38 21.55 10.93
N ALA A 175 18.16 22.61 10.96
CA ALA A 175 17.79 23.93 10.49
C ALA A 175 18.96 24.60 9.78
N ALA A 176 18.68 25.60 8.94
CA ALA A 176 19.72 26.31 8.20
C ALA A 176 20.43 27.35 9.08
N GLU A 177 19.66 28.09 9.87
CA GLU A 177 20.17 29.17 10.73
C GLU A 177 19.22 29.50 11.87
N ILE A 178 19.78 30.10 12.93
CA ILE A 178 19.10 30.71 14.06
C ILE A 178 18.94 32.21 13.74
N VAL A 179 17.69 32.69 13.68
CA VAL A 179 17.34 34.08 13.37
C VAL A 179 16.63 34.73 14.56
N SER A 180 16.81 36.04 14.74
CA SER A 180 16.08 36.77 15.79
C SER A 180 14.57 36.76 15.51
N SER A 181 13.76 36.52 16.55
CA SER A 181 12.30 36.50 16.44
C SER A 181 11.66 36.80 17.79
N ASP A 182 10.69 37.71 17.80
CA ASP A 182 9.84 38.05 18.95
C ASP A 182 8.70 37.04 19.20
N MET A 183 8.47 36.12 18.26
CA MET A 183 7.39 35.13 18.34
C MET A 183 7.60 34.09 19.44
N TYR A 184 8.85 33.81 19.81
CA TYR A 184 9.23 32.72 20.71
C TYR A 184 9.94 33.26 21.95
N LYS A 185 9.97 32.47 23.02
CA LYS A 185 10.49 32.94 24.32
C LYS A 185 12.00 33.11 24.33
N THR A 186 12.71 32.38 23.48
CA THR A 186 14.16 32.50 23.28
C THR A 186 14.58 33.77 22.53
N GLU A 187 13.63 34.60 22.06
CA GLU A 187 13.89 35.78 21.22
C GLU A 187 14.61 35.46 19.88
N CYS A 188 14.63 34.18 19.54
CA CYS A 188 15.18 33.64 18.31
C CYS A 188 14.37 32.42 17.86
N THR A 189 14.47 32.06 16.60
CA THR A 189 13.84 30.86 16.04
C THR A 189 14.72 30.24 14.97
N LEU A 190 14.30 29.06 14.49
CA LEU A 190 15.02 28.31 13.47
C LEU A 190 14.43 28.59 12.09
N ARG A 191 15.30 28.83 11.10
CA ARG A 191 14.92 28.93 9.70
C ARG A 191 14.96 27.55 9.02
N PHE A 192 13.86 27.22 8.35
CA PHE A 192 13.63 25.92 7.70
C PHE A 192 13.85 24.70 8.61
N PRO A 193 13.27 24.68 9.83
CA PRO A 193 13.43 23.55 10.74
C PRO A 193 12.73 22.30 10.20
N ARG A 194 13.40 21.15 10.32
CA ARG A 194 12.85 19.83 10.00
C ARG A 194 13.26 18.84 11.07
N ILE A 195 12.33 17.96 11.46
CA ILE A 195 12.64 16.83 12.33
C ILE A 195 13.43 15.83 11.50
N GLU A 196 14.65 15.54 11.92
CA GLU A 196 15.48 14.51 11.30
C GLU A 196 15.22 13.15 11.93
N ARG A 197 15.04 13.14 13.26
CA ARG A 197 14.80 11.90 14.01
C ARG A 197 14.08 12.16 15.33
N LEU A 198 13.30 11.19 15.78
CA LEU A 198 12.77 11.11 17.15
C LEU A 198 13.82 10.48 18.07
N ARG A 199 14.27 11.20 19.10
CA ARG A 199 15.33 10.77 20.03
C ARG A 199 14.75 10.02 21.21
N GLU A 200 14.23 8.81 20.95
CA GLU A 200 13.76 7.91 22.02
C GLU A 200 14.90 7.35 22.87
N ASP A 201 16.14 7.48 22.39
CA ASP A 201 17.36 7.15 23.13
C ASP A 201 17.72 8.16 24.24
N LYS A 202 17.04 9.31 24.29
CA LYS A 202 17.30 10.38 25.26
C LYS A 202 16.09 10.63 26.14
N GLU A 203 16.37 10.88 27.41
CA GLU A 203 15.35 11.31 28.36
C GLU A 203 15.03 12.81 28.19
N TRP A 204 13.82 13.21 28.55
CA TRP A 204 13.32 14.59 28.37
C TRP A 204 14.21 15.69 28.98
N TYR A 205 14.95 15.37 30.04
CA TYR A 205 15.84 16.30 30.73
C TYR A 205 17.20 16.48 30.04
N GLU A 206 17.51 15.68 29.01
CA GLU A 206 18.72 15.77 28.20
C GLU A 206 18.56 16.68 26.96
N CYS A 207 17.47 17.44 26.90
CA CYS A 207 17.26 18.39 25.81
C CYS A 207 18.28 19.54 25.88
N MET A 208 18.52 20.18 24.74
CA MET A 208 19.40 21.34 24.63
C MET A 208 19.02 22.45 25.61
N THR A 209 20.04 23.09 26.21
CA THR A 209 19.87 24.22 27.12
C THR A 209 20.00 25.56 26.41
N LEU A 210 19.53 26.63 27.05
CA LEU A 210 19.69 28.01 26.58
C LEU A 210 21.16 28.40 26.34
N ASP A 211 22.08 27.96 27.21
CA ASP A 211 23.50 28.29 27.08
C ASP A 211 24.09 27.69 25.81
N LEU A 212 23.75 26.44 25.50
CA LEU A 212 24.21 25.77 24.28
C LEU A 212 23.59 26.42 23.04
N LEU A 213 22.33 26.84 23.10
CA LEU A 213 21.69 27.59 22.02
C LEU A 213 22.41 28.91 21.73
N GLU A 214 22.78 29.67 22.76
CA GLU A 214 23.50 30.95 22.60
C GLU A 214 24.94 30.74 22.11
N GLN A 215 25.60 29.65 22.52
CA GLN A 215 26.90 29.23 21.96
C GLN A 215 26.80 28.94 20.46
N LEU A 216 25.78 28.18 20.03
CA LEU A 216 25.56 27.89 18.61
C LEU A 216 25.24 29.17 17.82
N ARG A 217 24.42 30.05 18.39
CA ARG A 217 24.08 31.35 17.77
C ARG A 217 25.32 32.24 17.59
N SER A 218 26.19 32.33 18.59
CA SER A 218 27.39 33.17 18.55
C SER A 218 28.51 32.60 17.66
N LYS A 219 28.69 31.28 17.60
CA LYS A 219 29.78 30.60 16.88
C LYS A 219 29.86 30.97 15.39
N ALA A 220 28.72 31.09 14.70
CA ALA A 220 28.69 31.40 13.27
C ALA A 220 27.61 32.44 12.89
N ALA A 221 27.37 33.40 13.78
CA ALA A 221 26.35 34.44 13.64
C ALA A 221 24.97 33.89 13.20
N GLY A 222 24.57 32.78 13.81
CA GLY A 222 23.32 32.10 13.54
C GLY A 222 23.38 30.98 12.51
N LYS A 223 24.37 30.89 11.62
CA LYS A 223 24.46 29.76 10.66
C LYS A 223 24.80 28.46 11.37
N LEU A 224 24.14 27.36 11.00
CA LEU A 224 24.37 26.04 11.60
C LEU A 224 25.31 25.14 10.78
N ALA A 225 25.69 25.57 9.57
CA ALA A 225 26.75 24.94 8.79
C ALA A 225 28.09 25.53 9.20
N THR A 226 28.84 24.85 10.06
CA THR A 226 30.16 25.33 10.52
C THR A 226 31.32 24.40 10.17
N LYS A 227 31.03 23.23 9.59
CA LYS A 227 32.02 22.20 9.23
C LYS A 227 32.31 22.26 7.73
N HIS A 228 33.53 21.88 7.37
CA HIS A 228 33.93 21.69 5.99
C HIS A 228 33.65 20.26 5.54
N LEU A 229 33.40 20.11 4.24
CA LEU A 229 33.39 18.82 3.57
C LEU A 229 34.80 18.45 3.15
N ASP A 230 35.27 17.31 3.65
CA ASP A 230 36.47 16.68 3.13
C ASP A 230 36.08 15.53 2.20
N ILE A 231 36.65 15.49 1.00
CA ILE A 231 36.61 14.29 0.16
C ILE A 231 37.63 13.33 0.75
N VAL A 232 37.20 12.53 1.73
CA VAL A 232 38.01 11.43 2.23
C VAL A 232 38.04 10.35 1.14
N GLU A 233 39.24 10.03 0.63
CA GLU A 233 39.48 8.86 -0.26
C GLU A 233 39.37 7.52 0.47
N ASP A 234 38.86 7.51 1.71
CA ASP A 234 38.73 6.35 2.55
C ASP A 234 37.25 6.03 2.74
N GLU A 235 36.88 4.78 2.46
CA GLU A 235 35.50 4.31 2.54
C GLU A 235 34.88 4.66 3.90
N PRO A 236 33.66 5.23 3.95
CA PRO A 236 32.91 5.28 5.18
C PRO A 236 32.53 3.84 5.57
N GLN A 237 33.16 3.30 6.61
CA GLN A 237 32.66 2.14 7.34
C GLN A 237 31.34 2.49 8.04
N GLU A 238 30.25 2.57 7.28
CA GLU A 238 28.95 2.24 7.86
C GLU A 238 28.93 0.73 8.06
N LYS A 239 28.73 0.29 9.30
CA LYS A 239 28.50 -1.11 9.67
C LYS A 239 27.23 -1.64 8.98
N LYS A 240 27.35 -2.01 7.71
CA LYS A 240 26.35 -2.80 6.98
C LYS A 240 26.61 -4.27 7.25
N ARG A 241 25.55 -4.95 7.69
CA ARG A 241 25.43 -6.40 7.81
C ARG A 241 25.97 -7.07 6.54
N LYS A 242 26.85 -8.06 6.73
CA LYS A 242 27.51 -8.84 5.66
C LYS A 242 26.48 -9.50 4.73
N THR A 243 26.62 -9.29 3.42
CA THR A 243 26.13 -10.21 2.39
C THR A 243 27.20 -10.39 1.32
N LEU A 244 27.42 -11.64 0.93
CA LEU A 244 28.56 -12.15 0.14
C LEU A 244 28.70 -11.50 -1.24
N ALA A 245 29.95 -11.28 -1.65
CA ALA A 245 30.35 -10.67 -2.91
C ALA A 245 29.97 -11.53 -4.14
N LYS A 246 29.44 -10.88 -5.20
CA LYS A 246 29.41 -11.42 -6.57
C LYS A 246 29.95 -10.39 -7.58
N ILE A 247 31.11 -10.76 -8.12
CA ILE A 247 31.76 -10.48 -9.42
C ILE A 247 31.12 -9.39 -10.31
N LYS A 248 31.91 -8.34 -10.59
CA LYS A 248 31.66 -7.30 -11.60
C LYS A 248 31.49 -7.92 -13.00
N LYS A 249 30.32 -7.77 -13.60
CA LYS A 249 30.15 -7.69 -15.05
C LYS A 249 29.73 -6.26 -15.39
N THR A 250 30.39 -5.65 -16.36
CA THR A 250 29.99 -4.42 -17.02
C THR A 250 28.57 -4.59 -17.58
N ILE A 251 27.59 -3.89 -17.01
CA ILE A 251 26.20 -3.88 -17.47
C ILE A 251 25.96 -2.54 -18.16
N GLY A 252 25.84 -2.56 -19.49
CA GLY A 252 25.19 -1.48 -20.21
C GLY A 252 23.72 -1.41 -19.76
N LEU A 253 23.24 -0.20 -19.46
CA LEU A 253 21.86 0.07 -19.07
C LEU A 253 20.90 -0.49 -20.12
N MET A 254 20.10 -1.50 -19.77
CA MET A 254 19.05 -2.02 -20.64
C MET A 254 17.92 -0.98 -20.78
N ASP A 255 17.31 -0.90 -21.97
CA ASP A 255 16.37 0.18 -22.35
C ASP A 255 15.14 0.36 -21.43
N HIS A 256 14.77 -0.66 -20.65
CA HIS A 256 13.68 -0.59 -19.67
C HIS A 256 14.02 0.15 -18.36
N PHE A 257 15.26 0.63 -18.20
CA PHE A 257 15.71 1.47 -17.09
C PHE A 257 15.89 2.95 -17.48
N LYS A 258 15.68 3.33 -18.75
CA LYS A 258 15.64 4.73 -19.16
C LYS A 258 14.29 5.34 -18.83
N ALA A 259 14.29 6.48 -18.16
CA ALA A 259 13.10 7.30 -18.04
C ALA A 259 12.65 7.73 -19.45
N PRO A 260 11.37 7.61 -19.79
CA PRO A 260 10.86 8.04 -21.08
C PRO A 260 11.01 9.57 -21.26
N ASP A 261 11.37 10.00 -22.48
CA ASP A 261 11.34 11.41 -22.85
C ASP A 261 9.89 11.85 -23.09
N LEU A 262 9.24 12.32 -22.04
CA LEU A 262 7.83 12.74 -22.03
C LEU A 262 7.64 14.19 -22.55
N SER A 263 8.66 14.79 -23.16
CA SER A 263 8.67 16.21 -23.59
C SER A 263 7.65 16.57 -24.68
N LYS A 264 7.05 15.58 -25.36
CA LYS A 264 6.12 15.78 -26.49
C LYS A 264 4.66 15.45 -26.20
N ILE A 265 4.31 15.19 -24.95
CA ILE A 265 2.98 14.70 -24.58
C ILE A 265 2.08 15.89 -24.19
N HIS A 266 0.95 16.03 -24.90
CA HIS A 266 -0.06 17.06 -24.61
C HIS A 266 -1.01 16.56 -23.51
N LYS A 267 -1.17 17.34 -22.45
CA LYS A 267 -2.05 17.02 -21.30
C LYS A 267 -3.51 17.00 -21.79
N VAL A 268 -4.16 15.84 -21.71
CA VAL A 268 -5.55 15.61 -22.12
C VAL A 268 -6.50 15.88 -20.96
N SER A 269 -6.08 15.55 -19.73
CA SER A 269 -6.88 15.69 -18.52
C SER A 269 -6.00 15.78 -17.28
N ASN A 270 -6.59 16.10 -16.13
CA ASN A 270 -5.90 16.27 -14.84
C ASN A 270 -6.36 15.26 -13.78
N ILE A 271 -6.97 14.14 -14.16
CA ILE A 271 -7.53 13.17 -13.18
C ILE A 271 -6.48 12.59 -12.24
N PHE A 272 -5.20 12.58 -12.65
CA PHE A 272 -4.09 12.03 -11.87
C PHE A 272 -3.12 13.11 -11.38
N GLU A 273 -3.54 14.37 -11.37
CA GLU A 273 -2.74 15.48 -10.85
C GLU A 273 -2.30 15.23 -9.40
N ASP A 274 -1.02 15.45 -9.13
CA ASP A 274 -0.35 15.19 -7.84
C ASP A 274 -0.35 13.71 -7.36
N VAL A 275 -0.66 12.76 -8.25
CA VAL A 275 -0.60 11.32 -7.94
C VAL A 275 0.63 10.67 -8.58
N GLU A 276 1.42 9.96 -7.76
CA GLU A 276 2.62 9.27 -8.19
C GLU A 276 2.38 7.76 -8.40
N PHE A 277 2.73 7.25 -9.59
CA PHE A 277 2.56 5.85 -9.97
C PHE A 277 3.90 5.18 -10.25
N CYS A 278 4.05 3.92 -9.86
CA CYS A 278 5.19 3.09 -10.27
C CYS A 278 4.72 1.95 -11.18
N ILE A 279 5.08 1.98 -12.46
CA ILE A 279 4.71 0.92 -13.41
C ILE A 279 5.83 -0.11 -13.50
N MET A 280 5.54 -1.33 -13.07
CA MET A 280 6.51 -2.44 -13.10
C MET A 280 6.47 -3.20 -14.41
N THR A 281 5.27 -3.49 -14.92
CA THR A 281 5.04 -4.28 -16.13
C THR A 281 3.86 -3.77 -16.93
N GLY A 282 3.98 -3.84 -18.25
CA GLY A 282 2.85 -3.62 -19.16
C GLY A 282 1.92 -4.83 -19.24
N THR A 283 0.81 -4.65 -19.95
CA THR A 283 -0.11 -5.73 -20.36
C THR A 283 0.28 -6.28 -21.72
N GLN A 284 -0.41 -7.30 -22.21
CA GLN A 284 -0.19 -7.84 -23.56
C GLN A 284 -0.47 -6.80 -24.66
N ASN A 285 -1.42 -5.88 -24.41
CA ASN A 285 -1.86 -4.87 -25.38
C ASN A 285 -1.16 -3.52 -25.19
N TYR A 286 -0.70 -3.21 -23.98
CA TYR A 286 -0.04 -1.95 -23.66
C TYR A 286 1.33 -2.20 -23.07
N SER A 287 2.37 -1.71 -23.76
CA SER A 287 3.72 -1.71 -23.22
C SER A 287 3.79 -0.86 -21.95
N LYS A 288 4.77 -1.14 -21.08
CA LYS A 288 5.06 -0.31 -19.90
C LYS A 288 5.14 1.17 -20.27
N TYR A 289 5.89 1.49 -21.32
CA TYR A 289 6.05 2.85 -21.82
C TYR A 289 4.74 3.50 -22.26
N ALA A 290 3.84 2.74 -22.90
CA ALA A 290 2.55 3.26 -23.33
C ALA A 290 1.65 3.62 -22.14
N LEU A 291 1.69 2.81 -21.06
CA LEU A 291 0.98 3.13 -19.82
C LEU A 291 1.59 4.35 -19.14
N GLU A 292 2.92 4.45 -19.05
CA GLU A 292 3.61 5.62 -18.47
C GLU A 292 3.25 6.90 -19.24
N SER A 293 3.23 6.84 -20.58
CA SER A 293 2.86 7.97 -21.43
C SER A 293 1.41 8.40 -21.20
N LYS A 294 0.47 7.44 -21.14
CA LYS A 294 -0.94 7.75 -20.83
C LYS A 294 -1.14 8.32 -19.43
N ILE A 295 -0.44 7.83 -18.40
CA ILE A 295 -0.54 8.44 -17.07
C ILE A 295 -0.10 9.90 -17.12
N ALA A 296 0.99 10.19 -17.84
CA ALA A 296 1.48 11.56 -18.02
C ALA A 296 0.48 12.44 -18.79
N GLU A 297 -0.19 11.91 -19.83
CA GLU A 297 -1.29 12.60 -20.55
C GLU A 297 -2.43 13.03 -19.63
N TYR A 298 -2.71 12.24 -18.60
CA TYR A 298 -3.78 12.47 -17.62
C TYR A 298 -3.29 13.18 -16.33
N GLY A 299 -2.05 13.69 -16.35
CA GLY A 299 -1.49 14.55 -15.30
C GLY A 299 -0.77 13.84 -14.16
N GLY A 300 -0.59 12.52 -14.23
CA GLY A 300 0.10 11.73 -13.20
C GLY A 300 1.62 11.76 -13.31
N SER A 301 2.29 11.61 -12.16
CA SER A 301 3.74 11.48 -12.05
C SER A 301 4.15 10.01 -12.08
N ILE A 302 5.24 9.68 -12.76
CA ILE A 302 5.74 8.30 -12.88
C ILE A 302 7.10 8.16 -12.22
N VAL A 303 7.27 7.12 -11.40
CA VAL A 303 8.55 6.72 -10.81
C VAL A 303 8.94 5.31 -11.21
N GLN A 304 10.25 5.07 -11.31
CA GLN A 304 10.81 3.77 -11.73
C GLN A 304 10.95 2.77 -10.58
N ASN A 305 10.95 3.25 -9.34
CA ASN A 305 10.95 2.47 -8.13
C ASN A 305 9.96 3.10 -7.14
N PRO A 306 9.17 2.30 -6.41
CA PRO A 306 8.20 2.83 -5.46
C PRO A 306 8.94 3.47 -4.28
N GLY A 307 8.50 4.68 -3.94
CA GLY A 307 8.93 5.44 -2.78
C GLY A 307 7.76 5.70 -1.81
N PRO A 308 7.99 6.44 -0.72
CA PRO A 308 6.97 6.67 0.32
C PRO A 308 5.77 7.47 -0.18
N ASP A 309 5.92 8.25 -1.25
CA ASP A 309 4.85 9.06 -1.85
C ASP A 309 4.17 8.36 -3.03
N THR A 310 4.62 7.15 -3.41
CA THR A 310 4.02 6.39 -4.50
C THR A 310 2.64 5.88 -4.09
N TYR A 311 1.61 6.33 -4.80
CA TYR A 311 0.22 5.97 -4.54
C TYR A 311 -0.03 4.47 -4.72
N CYS A 312 0.40 3.91 -5.85
CA CYS A 312 0.35 2.46 -6.06
C CYS A 312 1.35 1.98 -7.11
N VAL A 313 1.66 0.70 -7.02
CA VAL A 313 2.47 -0.02 -8.00
C VAL A 313 1.53 -0.71 -8.99
N VAL A 314 1.72 -0.46 -10.29
CA VAL A 314 0.89 -1.05 -11.34
C VAL A 314 1.63 -2.18 -12.04
N ALA A 315 0.97 -3.34 -12.13
CA ALA A 315 1.51 -4.53 -12.79
C ALA A 315 0.49 -5.14 -13.76
N GLY A 316 0.87 -5.29 -15.03
CA GLY A 316 0.09 -6.02 -16.03
C GLY A 316 0.48 -7.49 -16.16
N THR A 317 1.71 -7.85 -15.80
CA THR A 317 2.20 -9.24 -15.77
C THR A 317 3.09 -9.47 -14.54
N GLU A 318 3.01 -10.67 -13.97
CA GLU A 318 3.84 -11.03 -12.82
C GLU A 318 5.30 -11.22 -13.24
N ASN A 319 6.21 -10.47 -12.62
CA ASN A 319 7.64 -10.67 -12.75
C ASN A 319 8.31 -10.73 -11.37
N VAL A 320 9.61 -11.05 -11.34
CA VAL A 320 10.37 -11.16 -10.08
C VAL A 320 10.36 -9.84 -9.28
N ARG A 321 10.35 -8.68 -9.95
CA ARG A 321 10.27 -7.37 -9.27
C ARG A 321 8.91 -7.17 -8.58
N VAL A 322 7.82 -7.52 -9.25
CA VAL A 322 6.46 -7.47 -8.69
C VAL A 322 6.38 -8.41 -7.48
N LYS A 323 6.91 -9.64 -7.59
CA LYS A 323 6.97 -10.56 -6.44
C LYS A 323 7.79 -10.01 -5.27
N ASN A 324 8.90 -9.34 -5.54
CA ASN A 324 9.70 -8.70 -4.49
C ASN A 324 8.96 -7.53 -3.83
N VAL A 325 8.22 -6.73 -4.61
CA VAL A 325 7.38 -5.64 -4.08
C VAL A 325 6.26 -6.20 -3.22
N ILE A 326 5.58 -7.26 -3.69
CA ILE A 326 4.56 -7.98 -2.93
C ILE A 326 5.15 -8.50 -1.60
N SER A 327 6.34 -9.12 -1.63
CA SER A 327 6.99 -9.62 -0.41
C SER A 327 7.39 -8.52 0.57
N SER A 328 7.55 -7.28 0.10
CA SER A 328 7.87 -6.14 0.98
C SER A 328 6.67 -5.66 1.80
N ASN A 329 5.45 -6.00 1.37
CA ASN A 329 4.18 -5.71 2.05
C ASN A 329 3.96 -4.21 2.42
N ASN A 330 4.65 -3.29 1.76
CA ASN A 330 4.58 -1.85 2.05
C ASN A 330 3.76 -1.07 1.02
N TYR A 331 3.39 -1.68 -0.10
CA TYR A 331 2.76 -1.00 -1.23
C TYR A 331 1.54 -1.77 -1.74
N ASP A 332 0.54 -1.02 -2.18
CA ASP A 332 -0.59 -1.54 -2.93
C ASP A 332 -0.17 -1.84 -4.37
N VAL A 333 -0.40 -3.08 -4.81
CA VAL A 333 -0.11 -3.53 -6.17
C VAL A 333 -1.42 -3.73 -6.91
N VAL A 334 -1.63 -2.91 -7.93
CA VAL A 334 -2.88 -2.82 -8.69
C VAL A 334 -2.67 -3.34 -10.12
N LYS A 335 -3.69 -4.00 -10.64
CA LYS A 335 -3.80 -4.46 -12.02
C LYS A 335 -3.82 -3.27 -12.99
N ALA A 336 -3.13 -3.40 -14.12
CA ALA A 336 -3.10 -2.36 -15.15
C ALA A 336 -4.47 -2.06 -15.76
N GLU A 337 -5.41 -3.01 -15.69
CA GLU A 337 -6.80 -2.89 -16.12
C GLU A 337 -7.53 -1.73 -15.42
N TRP A 338 -7.21 -1.45 -14.15
CA TRP A 338 -7.79 -0.32 -13.42
C TRP A 338 -7.45 1.02 -14.05
N LEU A 339 -6.20 1.22 -14.47
CA LEU A 339 -5.79 2.43 -15.19
C LEU A 339 -6.54 2.57 -16.51
N LEU A 340 -6.70 1.47 -17.24
CA LEU A 340 -7.43 1.47 -18.51
C LEU A 340 -8.89 1.91 -18.29
N GLN A 341 -9.51 1.47 -17.20
CA GLN A 341 -10.87 1.86 -16.84
C GLN A 341 -10.94 3.34 -16.44
N CYS A 342 -9.94 3.85 -15.69
CA CYS A 342 -9.84 5.28 -15.39
C CYS A 342 -9.72 6.14 -16.66
N PHE A 343 -8.91 5.70 -17.63
CA PHE A 343 -8.77 6.39 -18.92
C PHE A 343 -10.08 6.37 -19.72
N GLN A 344 -10.79 5.24 -19.75
CA GLN A 344 -12.06 5.12 -20.46
C GLN A 344 -13.19 5.95 -19.82
N ALA A 345 -13.28 5.92 -18.49
CA ALA A 345 -14.28 6.68 -17.74
C ALA A 345 -13.96 8.17 -17.66
N GLY A 346 -12.71 8.57 -17.92
CA GLY A 346 -12.23 9.95 -17.78
C GLY A 346 -12.32 10.46 -16.33
N LYS A 347 -12.31 9.55 -15.34
CA LYS A 347 -12.46 9.85 -13.91
C LYS A 347 -11.54 8.96 -13.10
N PHE A 348 -11.19 9.41 -11.89
CA PHE A 348 -10.47 8.59 -10.93
C PHE A 348 -11.41 7.53 -10.35
N VAL A 349 -11.31 6.29 -10.84
CA VAL A 349 -12.19 5.20 -10.43
C VAL A 349 -11.75 4.66 -9.06
N PRO A 350 -12.66 4.56 -8.08
CA PRO A 350 -12.36 3.97 -6.78
C PRO A 350 -11.81 2.55 -6.92
N TRP A 351 -10.92 2.17 -6.00
CA TRP A 351 -10.39 0.83 -5.99
C TRP A 351 -11.45 -0.21 -5.65
N GLN A 352 -11.38 -1.34 -6.34
CA GLN A 352 -12.21 -2.51 -6.09
C GLN A 352 -11.31 -3.73 -5.89
N PRO A 353 -11.75 -4.74 -5.13
CA PRO A 353 -10.96 -5.96 -4.91
C PRO A 353 -10.56 -6.66 -6.21
N ALA A 354 -11.35 -6.51 -7.29
CA ALA A 354 -11.06 -7.08 -8.60
C ALA A 354 -9.76 -6.56 -9.23
N PHE A 355 -9.39 -5.32 -8.91
CA PHE A 355 -8.19 -4.65 -9.40
C PHE A 355 -6.96 -4.88 -8.54
N MET A 356 -7.11 -5.47 -7.36
CA MET A 356 -5.99 -5.66 -6.45
C MET A 356 -5.26 -6.97 -6.76
N ILE A 357 -3.93 -6.87 -6.90
CA ILE A 357 -3.01 -8.03 -6.92
C ILE A 357 -2.49 -8.26 -5.50
N HIS A 358 -2.15 -7.18 -4.81
CA HIS A 358 -1.69 -7.19 -3.43
C HIS A 358 -2.13 -5.91 -2.74
N MET A 359 -2.54 -6.02 -1.48
CA MET A 359 -2.94 -4.89 -0.65
C MET A 359 -1.96 -4.75 0.52
N SER A 360 -1.52 -3.52 0.77
CA SER A 360 -0.79 -3.15 1.98
C SER A 360 -1.65 -3.44 3.23
N PRO A 361 -1.05 -3.58 4.43
CA PRO A 361 -1.81 -3.86 5.66
C PRO A 361 -2.95 -2.87 5.91
N GLU A 362 -2.71 -1.58 5.64
CA GLU A 362 -3.66 -0.48 5.85
C GLU A 362 -4.84 -0.60 4.89
N THR A 363 -4.56 -0.73 3.60
CA THR A 363 -5.57 -0.92 2.55
C THR A 363 -6.35 -2.21 2.76
N LYS A 364 -5.68 -3.30 3.16
CA LYS A 364 -6.33 -4.58 3.46
C LYS A 364 -7.30 -4.47 4.63
N GLN A 365 -6.97 -3.72 5.68
CA GLN A 365 -7.88 -3.49 6.80
C GLN A 365 -9.09 -2.66 6.36
N HIS A 366 -8.88 -1.64 5.52
CA HIS A 366 -9.98 -0.86 4.96
C HIS A 366 -10.93 -1.73 4.12
N PHE A 367 -10.39 -2.53 3.18
CA PHE A 367 -11.19 -3.43 2.36
C PHE A 367 -11.94 -4.48 3.19
N ALA A 368 -11.34 -4.99 4.27
CA ALA A 368 -12.00 -5.96 5.15
C ALA A 368 -13.22 -5.40 5.91
N CYS A 369 -13.38 -4.07 5.99
CA CYS A 369 -14.58 -3.45 6.56
C CYS A 369 -15.75 -3.39 5.55
N GLU A 370 -15.46 -3.39 4.24
CA GLU A 370 -16.45 -3.16 3.19
C GLU A 370 -16.72 -4.39 2.32
N TYR A 371 -15.76 -5.32 2.25
CA TYR A 371 -15.80 -6.51 1.39
C TYR A 371 -15.38 -7.77 2.14
N ASP A 372 -15.88 -8.90 1.66
CA ASP A 372 -15.47 -10.22 2.12
C ASP A 372 -14.06 -10.60 1.61
N THR A 373 -13.60 -11.80 1.98
CA THR A 373 -12.27 -12.31 1.61
C THR A 373 -12.10 -12.55 0.11
N TYR A 374 -13.19 -12.60 -0.66
CA TYR A 374 -13.21 -12.89 -2.10
C TYR A 374 -13.57 -11.66 -2.95
N GLY A 375 -13.94 -10.56 -2.31
CA GLY A 375 -14.25 -9.27 -2.90
C GLY A 375 -15.72 -9.03 -3.20
N ASP A 376 -16.63 -9.70 -2.49
CA ASP A 376 -18.06 -9.37 -2.46
C ASP A 376 -18.35 -8.28 -1.42
N SER A 377 -19.23 -7.34 -1.74
CA SER A 377 -19.50 -6.19 -0.87
C SER A 377 -20.47 -6.55 0.26
N PHE A 378 -20.21 -6.05 1.47
CA PHE A 378 -21.16 -6.19 2.59
C PHE A 378 -22.34 -5.20 2.51
N THR A 379 -22.18 -4.11 1.77
CA THR A 379 -23.12 -2.96 1.82
C THR A 379 -23.83 -2.69 0.50
N ALA A 380 -23.30 -3.20 -0.61
CA ALA A 380 -23.89 -3.05 -1.93
C ALA A 380 -24.41 -4.39 -2.46
N ASP A 381 -25.54 -4.35 -3.15
CA ASP A 381 -26.10 -5.52 -3.84
C ASP A 381 -25.20 -5.93 -5.01
N THR A 382 -24.93 -7.24 -5.11
CA THR A 382 -24.12 -7.82 -6.19
C THR A 382 -24.93 -8.03 -7.46
N ASP A 383 -24.25 -8.03 -8.62
CA ASP A 383 -24.85 -8.40 -9.91
C ASP A 383 -24.27 -9.72 -10.46
N PRO A 384 -24.90 -10.35 -11.47
CA PRO A 384 -24.42 -11.62 -12.02
C PRO A 384 -23.00 -11.58 -12.61
N LEU A 385 -22.54 -10.42 -13.10
CA LEU A 385 -21.20 -10.24 -13.65
C LEU A 385 -20.17 -10.11 -12.53
N GLU A 386 -20.48 -9.32 -11.51
CA GLU A 386 -19.66 -9.13 -10.31
C GLU A 386 -19.53 -10.43 -9.52
N LEU A 387 -20.64 -11.15 -9.31
CA LEU A 387 -20.63 -12.43 -8.62
C LEU A 387 -19.80 -13.48 -9.38
N LYS A 388 -19.89 -13.51 -10.71
CA LYS A 388 -19.05 -14.38 -11.54
C LYS A 388 -17.55 -14.06 -11.39
N ALA A 389 -17.21 -12.78 -11.26
CA ALA A 389 -15.83 -12.35 -11.01
C ALA A 389 -15.36 -12.73 -9.59
N VAL A 390 -16.22 -12.63 -8.57
CA VAL A 390 -15.94 -13.13 -7.21
C VAL A 390 -15.67 -14.65 -7.25
N PHE A 391 -16.57 -15.43 -7.85
CA PHE A 391 -16.44 -16.88 -7.94
C PHE A 391 -15.17 -17.34 -8.66
N SER A 392 -14.73 -16.61 -9.69
CA SER A 392 -13.48 -16.92 -10.40
C SER A 392 -12.21 -16.81 -9.55
N ARG A 393 -12.28 -16.14 -8.39
CA ARG A 393 -11.16 -15.95 -7.46
C ARG A 393 -11.13 -17.02 -6.35
N ILE A 394 -12.21 -17.79 -6.21
CA ILE A 394 -12.34 -18.83 -5.21
C ILE A 394 -11.60 -20.07 -5.71
N ASN A 395 -10.37 -20.26 -5.23
CA ASN A 395 -9.57 -21.47 -5.48
C ASN A 395 -9.75 -22.45 -4.33
N THR A 396 -10.89 -23.15 -4.27
CA THR A 396 -11.12 -24.22 -3.30
C THR A 396 -11.25 -25.55 -4.01
N SER A 397 -10.42 -26.51 -3.61
CA SER A 397 -10.48 -27.91 -4.06
C SER A 397 -11.22 -28.81 -3.06
N GLU A 398 -12.01 -28.22 -2.16
CA GLU A 398 -12.74 -28.96 -1.14
C GLU A 398 -13.98 -29.61 -1.79
N GLU A 399 -14.04 -30.94 -1.71
CA GLU A 399 -15.23 -31.68 -2.12
C GLU A 399 -16.36 -31.43 -1.11
N ILE A 400 -17.31 -30.59 -1.50
CA ILE A 400 -18.54 -30.36 -0.75
C ILE A 400 -19.43 -31.60 -0.91
N SER A 401 -19.98 -32.11 0.20
CA SER A 401 -20.89 -33.25 0.16
C SER A 401 -22.22 -32.86 -0.50
N GLN A 402 -22.84 -33.82 -1.21
CA GLN A 402 -24.17 -33.62 -1.80
C GLN A 402 -25.24 -33.23 -0.77
N ASP A 403 -25.05 -33.61 0.49
CA ASP A 403 -25.97 -33.31 1.58
C ASP A 403 -26.00 -31.80 1.89
N VAL A 404 -24.85 -31.12 1.85
CA VAL A 404 -24.79 -29.65 2.02
C VAL A 404 -25.53 -28.93 0.88
N ILE A 405 -25.40 -29.43 -0.35
CA ILE A 405 -26.13 -28.88 -1.50
C ILE A 405 -27.64 -29.04 -1.30
N ALA A 406 -28.08 -30.21 -0.83
CA ALA A 406 -29.48 -30.49 -0.54
C ALA A 406 -30.05 -29.56 0.55
N ASP A 407 -29.29 -29.29 1.60
CA ASP A 407 -29.68 -28.37 2.67
C ASP A 407 -29.85 -26.93 2.19
N ILE A 408 -28.98 -26.47 1.27
CA ILE A 408 -29.06 -25.14 0.65
C ILE A 408 -30.30 -25.06 -0.26
N GLU A 409 -30.50 -26.05 -1.14
CA GLU A 409 -31.65 -26.13 -2.03
C GLU A 409 -32.97 -26.12 -1.22
N ALA A 410 -33.03 -26.84 -0.10
CA ALA A 410 -34.19 -26.87 0.78
C ALA A 410 -34.42 -25.53 1.50
N ARG A 411 -33.36 -24.88 2.00
CA ARG A 411 -33.46 -23.59 2.71
C ARG A 411 -34.02 -22.48 1.82
N TYR A 412 -33.63 -22.44 0.56
CA TYR A 412 -34.04 -21.40 -0.39
C TYR A 412 -35.16 -21.84 -1.33
N SER A 413 -35.71 -23.04 -1.13
CA SER A 413 -36.79 -23.61 -1.95
C SER A 413 -36.47 -23.62 -3.45
N TRP A 414 -35.26 -24.04 -3.80
CA TRP A 414 -34.82 -24.15 -5.18
C TRP A 414 -35.39 -25.41 -5.84
N GLU A 415 -36.57 -25.26 -6.43
CA GLU A 415 -37.19 -26.31 -7.25
C GLU A 415 -36.64 -26.22 -8.68
N SER A 416 -35.86 -27.21 -9.09
CA SER A 416 -35.29 -27.30 -10.43
C SER A 416 -35.39 -28.71 -10.97
N SER A 417 -35.60 -28.84 -12.27
CA SER A 417 -35.54 -30.13 -12.95
C SER A 417 -34.17 -30.80 -12.76
N LEU A 418 -33.10 -30.05 -12.48
CA LEU A 418 -31.75 -30.58 -12.28
C LEU A 418 -31.48 -31.10 -10.86
N SER A 419 -32.36 -30.81 -9.89
CA SER A 419 -32.22 -31.24 -8.48
C SER A 419 -33.32 -32.20 -8.02
N MET A 420 -34.21 -32.64 -8.92
CA MET A 420 -35.39 -33.44 -8.58
C MET A 420 -35.10 -34.72 -7.79
N PHE A 421 -33.92 -35.33 -7.98
CA PHE A 421 -33.53 -36.55 -7.26
C PHE A 421 -32.50 -36.32 -6.15
N ARG A 422 -32.22 -35.06 -5.76
CA ARG A 422 -31.14 -34.72 -4.81
C ARG A 422 -31.18 -35.52 -3.50
N GLN A 423 -32.37 -35.67 -2.94
CA GLN A 423 -32.57 -36.37 -1.66
C GLN A 423 -32.65 -37.90 -1.82
N GLN A 424 -32.58 -38.42 -3.05
CA GLN A 424 -32.72 -39.84 -3.33
C GLN A 424 -31.35 -40.48 -3.52
N THR A 425 -31.04 -41.43 -2.63
CA THR A 425 -29.93 -42.38 -2.83
C THR A 425 -30.47 -43.57 -3.61
N ILE A 426 -29.98 -43.78 -4.82
CA ILE A 426 -30.52 -44.75 -5.77
C ILE A 426 -29.46 -45.81 -6.08
N TYR A 427 -29.83 -47.09 -5.99
CA TYR A 427 -29.01 -48.21 -6.43
C TYR A 427 -29.57 -48.79 -7.72
N LEU A 428 -28.72 -48.96 -8.73
CA LEU A 428 -29.06 -49.60 -9.99
C LEU A 428 -28.73 -51.08 -9.87
N SER A 429 -29.75 -51.94 -9.93
CA SER A 429 -29.52 -53.39 -9.88
C SER A 429 -28.96 -53.87 -11.22
N LEU A 430 -27.63 -53.96 -11.29
CA LEU A 430 -26.94 -54.63 -12.38
C LEU A 430 -27.16 -56.14 -12.26
N SER A 431 -27.61 -56.79 -13.33
CA SER A 431 -27.67 -58.26 -13.35
C SER A 431 -26.25 -58.82 -13.36
N ASP A 432 -25.89 -59.53 -12.29
CA ASP A 432 -24.54 -60.05 -12.01
C ASP A 432 -24.10 -61.18 -12.99
N GLU A 433 -24.94 -61.57 -13.95
CA GLU A 433 -24.57 -62.52 -15.01
C GLU A 433 -23.79 -61.88 -16.18
N MET A 434 -23.64 -60.54 -16.20
CA MET A 434 -23.06 -59.78 -17.32
C MET A 434 -21.64 -59.24 -17.08
N SER A 435 -20.89 -59.81 -16.14
CA SER A 435 -19.44 -59.58 -16.05
C SER A 435 -18.63 -60.45 -17.03
N ASN A 436 -19.24 -61.51 -17.59
CA ASN A 436 -18.53 -62.50 -18.43
C ASN A 436 -19.04 -62.65 -19.88
N SER A 437 -20.05 -61.90 -20.33
CA SER A 437 -20.42 -61.87 -21.76
C SER A 437 -20.54 -60.43 -22.25
N GLY A 438 -19.81 -60.13 -23.33
CA GLY A 438 -19.57 -58.78 -23.85
C GLY A 438 -20.78 -58.12 -24.54
N ASP A 439 -21.93 -58.07 -23.88
CA ASP A 439 -23.10 -57.31 -24.36
C ASP A 439 -22.92 -55.82 -24.05
N ARG A 440 -22.14 -55.15 -24.92
CA ARG A 440 -21.87 -53.70 -24.87
C ARG A 440 -23.15 -52.86 -24.82
N ILE A 441 -24.26 -53.34 -25.37
CA ILE A 441 -25.53 -52.60 -25.49
C ILE A 441 -26.23 -52.41 -24.14
N ASN A 442 -26.27 -53.44 -23.30
CA ASN A 442 -26.94 -53.36 -21.99
C ASN A 442 -26.10 -52.62 -20.96
N GLN A 443 -24.77 -52.77 -21.00
CA GLN A 443 -23.84 -51.89 -20.27
C GLN A 443 -24.08 -50.42 -20.65
N SER A 444 -24.24 -50.12 -21.94
CA SER A 444 -24.50 -48.76 -22.42
C SER A 444 -25.83 -48.17 -21.92
N ARG A 445 -26.92 -48.96 -21.88
CA ARG A 445 -28.23 -48.51 -21.39
C ARG A 445 -28.21 -48.23 -19.88
N CYS A 446 -27.64 -49.11 -19.08
CA CYS A 446 -27.51 -48.92 -17.63
C CYS A 446 -26.62 -47.71 -17.30
N SER A 447 -25.51 -47.52 -18.02
CA SER A 447 -24.69 -46.32 -17.90
C SER A 447 -25.44 -45.05 -18.30
N THR A 448 -26.37 -45.12 -19.27
CA THR A 448 -27.17 -43.94 -19.66
C THR A 448 -28.15 -43.53 -18.55
N VAL A 449 -28.84 -44.49 -17.94
CA VAL A 449 -29.79 -44.20 -16.84
C VAL A 449 -29.05 -43.68 -15.61
N GLU A 450 -27.89 -44.25 -15.30
CA GLU A 450 -26.99 -43.76 -14.25
C GLU A 450 -26.56 -42.31 -14.48
N LEU A 451 -26.17 -41.98 -15.71
CA LEU A 451 -25.78 -40.62 -16.09
C LEU A 451 -26.96 -39.65 -15.99
N ILE A 452 -28.15 -40.04 -16.43
CA ILE A 452 -29.37 -39.24 -16.30
C ILE A 452 -29.68 -38.97 -14.82
N LEU A 453 -29.65 -40.01 -13.98
CA LEU A 453 -29.90 -39.86 -12.54
C LEU A 453 -28.89 -38.91 -11.88
N ARG A 454 -27.58 -39.06 -12.18
CA ARG A 454 -26.55 -38.14 -11.69
C ARG A 454 -26.74 -36.72 -12.20
N PHE A 455 -27.12 -36.56 -13.48
CA PHE A 455 -27.37 -35.26 -14.10
C PHE A 455 -28.53 -34.51 -13.42
N HIS A 456 -29.55 -35.25 -12.98
CA HIS A 456 -30.70 -34.74 -12.23
C HIS A 456 -30.54 -34.79 -10.69
N GLY A 457 -29.28 -34.91 -10.23
CA GLY A 457 -28.88 -34.69 -8.84
C GLY A 457 -28.90 -35.91 -7.92
N ALA A 458 -29.25 -37.11 -8.40
CA ALA A 458 -29.33 -38.31 -7.57
C ALA A 458 -27.96 -38.78 -7.06
N LYS A 459 -27.95 -39.35 -5.85
CA LYS A 459 -26.80 -40.07 -5.31
C LYS A 459 -26.86 -41.52 -5.74
N VAL A 460 -26.10 -41.88 -6.78
CA VAL A 460 -26.07 -43.27 -7.27
C VAL A 460 -25.06 -44.10 -6.47
N ALA A 461 -25.55 -45.06 -5.69
CA ALA A 461 -24.72 -45.97 -4.91
C ALA A 461 -24.21 -47.12 -5.78
N SER A 462 -22.93 -47.47 -5.62
CA SER A 462 -22.30 -48.62 -6.30
C SER A 462 -22.63 -49.96 -5.62
N GLN A 463 -23.00 -49.93 -4.34
CA GLN A 463 -23.38 -51.09 -3.54
C GLN A 463 -24.69 -50.85 -2.82
N LEU A 464 -25.41 -51.94 -2.53
CA LEU A 464 -26.67 -51.88 -1.81
C LEU A 464 -26.39 -51.84 -0.30
N GLU A 465 -26.40 -50.63 0.26
CA GLU A 465 -26.06 -50.34 1.66
C GLU A 465 -27.20 -49.61 2.40
N GLU A 466 -27.20 -49.67 3.74
CA GLU A 466 -28.20 -49.01 4.58
C GLU A 466 -28.16 -47.49 4.36
N GLY A 467 -29.28 -46.90 3.90
CA GLY A 467 -29.35 -45.51 3.45
C GLY A 467 -29.79 -45.34 1.99
N VAL A 468 -29.80 -46.42 1.20
CA VAL A 468 -30.44 -46.43 -0.12
C VAL A 468 -31.96 -46.20 0.02
N SER A 469 -32.49 -45.26 -0.75
CA SER A 469 -33.91 -44.91 -0.79
C SER A 469 -34.67 -45.69 -1.86
N HIS A 470 -34.04 -45.89 -3.02
CA HIS A 470 -34.65 -46.47 -4.20
C HIS A 470 -33.72 -47.48 -4.86
N VAL A 471 -34.29 -48.58 -5.35
CA VAL A 471 -33.62 -49.56 -6.20
C VAL A 471 -34.33 -49.59 -7.54
N ILE A 472 -33.59 -49.34 -8.61
CA ILE A 472 -34.13 -49.39 -9.97
C ILE A 472 -33.88 -50.78 -10.52
N SER A 473 -34.97 -51.44 -10.92
CA SER A 473 -34.97 -52.77 -11.51
C SER A 473 -35.25 -52.67 -13.01
N GLY A 474 -34.36 -53.24 -13.83
CA GLY A 474 -34.64 -53.49 -15.24
C GLY A 474 -35.45 -54.79 -15.44
N ASP A 475 -35.92 -55.01 -16.67
CA ASP A 475 -36.80 -56.14 -17.05
C ASP A 475 -36.21 -57.55 -16.76
N HIS A 476 -34.90 -57.65 -16.51
CA HIS A 476 -34.16 -58.91 -16.30
C HIS A 476 -33.45 -59.01 -14.93
N SER A 477 -33.96 -58.32 -13.91
CA SER A 477 -33.36 -58.27 -12.57
C SER A 477 -33.99 -59.28 -11.59
N ASP A 478 -33.17 -59.86 -10.71
CA ASP A 478 -33.59 -60.84 -9.70
C ASP A 478 -34.38 -60.19 -8.54
N LEU A 479 -35.63 -59.80 -8.81
CA LEU A 479 -36.55 -59.15 -7.85
C LEU A 479 -36.68 -59.94 -6.53
N LYS A 480 -36.58 -61.27 -6.57
CA LYS A 480 -36.64 -62.13 -5.38
C LYS A 480 -35.44 -61.91 -4.45
N LYS A 481 -34.23 -61.76 -5.00
CA LYS A 481 -33.00 -61.51 -4.22
C LYS A 481 -33.05 -60.12 -3.60
N ILE A 482 -33.44 -59.11 -4.38
CA ILE A 482 -33.57 -57.71 -3.90
C ILE A 482 -34.62 -57.60 -2.79
N LYS A 483 -35.80 -58.24 -2.95
CA LYS A 483 -36.85 -58.28 -1.92
C LYS A 483 -36.42 -59.04 -0.66
N ALA A 484 -35.52 -60.03 -0.76
CA ALA A 484 -34.94 -60.71 0.40
C ALA A 484 -33.96 -59.80 1.16
N ILE A 485 -33.07 -59.11 0.45
CA ILE A 485 -32.12 -58.13 1.03
C ILE A 485 -32.89 -56.96 1.67
N ARG A 486 -33.98 -56.49 1.06
CA ARG A 486 -34.84 -55.44 1.64
C ARG A 486 -35.37 -55.79 3.04
N LYS A 487 -35.53 -57.08 3.38
CA LYS A 487 -36.02 -57.50 4.70
C LYS A 487 -34.96 -57.38 5.80
N THR A 488 -33.67 -57.34 5.44
CA THR A 488 -32.57 -57.25 6.41
C THR A 488 -32.25 -55.80 6.80
N PHE A 489 -32.80 -54.81 6.09
CA PHE A 489 -32.53 -53.39 6.28
C PHE A 489 -33.50 -52.77 7.29
N GLN A 490 -33.03 -51.79 8.07
CA GLN A 490 -33.88 -51.07 9.03
C GLN A 490 -34.84 -50.11 8.32
N LYS A 491 -34.35 -49.37 7.32
CA LYS A 491 -35.17 -48.49 6.46
C LYS A 491 -35.39 -49.15 5.11
N LYS A 492 -36.64 -49.52 4.82
CA LYS A 492 -36.99 -50.21 3.58
C LYS A 492 -36.92 -49.27 2.38
N PHE A 493 -36.00 -49.53 1.44
CA PHE A 493 -35.96 -48.87 0.13
C PHE A 493 -37.17 -49.24 -0.74
N LYS A 494 -37.50 -48.42 -1.74
CA LYS A 494 -38.56 -48.68 -2.75
C LYS A 494 -37.95 -49.32 -3.99
N ILE A 495 -38.68 -50.23 -4.64
CA ILE A 495 -38.23 -50.88 -5.89
C ILE A 495 -39.11 -50.33 -7.00
N VAL A 496 -38.51 -49.63 -7.97
CA VAL A 496 -39.24 -48.95 -9.04
C VAL A 496 -38.66 -49.27 -10.41
N SER A 497 -39.50 -49.19 -11.44
CA SER A 497 -39.09 -49.41 -12.83
C SER A 497 -38.30 -48.23 -13.41
N GLU A 498 -37.51 -48.48 -14.46
CA GLU A 498 -36.78 -47.44 -15.21
C GLU A 498 -37.70 -46.35 -15.77
N GLN A 499 -38.98 -46.68 -16.03
CA GLN A 499 -39.95 -45.73 -16.60
C GLN A 499 -40.25 -44.55 -15.67
N TRP A 500 -40.16 -44.74 -14.36
CA TRP A 500 -40.33 -43.66 -13.38
C TRP A 500 -39.33 -42.52 -13.61
N ILE A 501 -38.09 -42.87 -13.93
CA ILE A 501 -37.03 -41.89 -14.19
C ILE A 501 -37.34 -41.13 -15.48
N LYS A 502 -37.69 -41.86 -16.55
CA LYS A 502 -38.00 -41.25 -17.85
C LYS A 502 -39.19 -40.29 -17.78
N ASP A 503 -40.25 -40.70 -17.09
CA ASP A 503 -41.47 -39.90 -16.97
C ASP A 503 -41.23 -38.68 -16.07
N SER A 504 -40.45 -38.83 -14.98
CA SER A 504 -40.06 -37.71 -14.12
C SER A 504 -39.18 -36.70 -14.85
N VAL A 505 -38.19 -37.15 -15.61
CA VAL A 505 -37.33 -36.27 -16.42
C VAL A 505 -38.14 -35.57 -17.51
N LYS A 506 -39.08 -36.26 -18.16
CA LYS A 506 -39.93 -35.69 -19.21
C LYS A 506 -40.91 -34.65 -18.66
N ALA A 507 -41.46 -34.89 -17.47
CA ALA A 507 -42.37 -33.95 -16.80
C ALA A 507 -41.61 -32.77 -16.17
N GLY A 508 -40.32 -32.92 -15.89
CA GLY A 508 -39.51 -31.91 -15.19
C GLY A 508 -39.71 -31.91 -13.67
N GLU A 509 -40.53 -32.82 -13.14
CA GLU A 509 -40.86 -32.96 -11.72
C GLU A 509 -40.94 -34.45 -11.33
N LEU A 510 -40.73 -34.74 -10.04
CA LEU A 510 -40.72 -36.10 -9.52
C LEU A 510 -42.13 -36.71 -9.57
N GLN A 511 -42.31 -37.76 -10.38
CA GLN A 511 -43.59 -38.44 -10.51
C GLN A 511 -43.87 -39.34 -9.31
N ASN A 512 -45.16 -39.58 -9.04
CA ASN A 512 -45.58 -40.45 -7.95
C ASN A 512 -45.06 -41.88 -8.14
N GLU A 513 -44.14 -42.27 -7.27
CA GLU A 513 -43.44 -43.55 -7.31
C GLU A 513 -44.38 -44.75 -7.25
N ASN A 514 -45.55 -44.64 -6.61
CA ASN A 514 -46.51 -45.74 -6.43
C ASN A 514 -47.02 -46.32 -7.76
N LEU A 515 -47.01 -45.53 -8.83
CA LEU A 515 -47.42 -45.95 -10.18
C LEU A 515 -46.38 -46.85 -10.86
N TYR A 516 -45.17 -46.94 -10.30
CA TYR A 516 -44.01 -47.57 -10.91
C TYR A 516 -43.35 -48.63 -10.02
N ILE A 517 -43.97 -48.98 -8.88
CA ILE A 517 -43.46 -50.00 -7.93
C ILE A 517 -43.55 -51.40 -8.52
N MET A 518 -42.53 -52.24 -8.27
CA MET A 518 -42.41 -53.64 -8.71
C MET A 518 -42.46 -54.70 -7.60
#